data_AF-A0A2D4GVM2-F1
#
_entry.id   AF-A0A2D4GVM2-F1
#
_cell.length_a   1.000
_cell.length_b   1.000
_cell.length_c   1.000
_cell.angle_alpha   90.00
_cell.angle_beta   90.00
_cell.angle_gamma   90.00
#
_symmetry.space_group_name_H-M   'P 1'
#
loop_
_entity.id
_entity.type
_entity.pdbx_description
1 polymer ?
#
loop_
_entity_poly.entity_id
_entity_poly.type
_entity_poly.pdbx_seq_one_letter_code
_entity_poly.pdbx_strand_id
1 'polypeptide(L)'
;SVVPPNRSQTGWPRGVNQFGNKYIQQSKPLTLERTINLYPLTNYTFGTKEPLYEKDSSVAARFQRMREEFDKIGMRRTVEGVLIVHEHRLPHVLLLQLGTTFFKLPGGELNPGED
;
A
#
# COMPACT_ATOMS: atom_id res chain seq x y z
N SER A 1 34.51 -62.05 33.75
CA SER A 1 33.60 -60.91 33.52
C SER A 1 33.37 -60.76 32.03
N VAL A 2 32.29 -61.34 31.52
CA VAL A 2 31.97 -61.40 30.10
C VAL A 2 30.83 -60.41 29.84
N VAL A 3 31.10 -59.36 29.06
CA VAL A 3 30.13 -58.33 28.70
C VAL A 3 29.28 -58.84 27.53
N PRO A 4 27.93 -58.80 27.59
CA PRO A 4 27.08 -59.19 26.47
C PRO A 4 27.03 -58.10 25.38
N PRO A 5 26.72 -58.46 24.12
CA PRO A 5 26.73 -57.53 22.99
C PRO A 5 25.57 -56.54 23.08
N ASN A 6 25.86 -55.24 22.97
CA ASN A 6 24.85 -54.20 22.93
C ASN A 6 24.25 -54.09 21.51
N ARG A 7 22.91 -54.04 21.47
CA ARG A 7 22.06 -54.07 20.28
C ARG A 7 22.44 -53.00 19.26
N SER A 8 22.46 -53.41 17.99
CA SER A 8 22.39 -52.53 16.82
C SER A 8 21.13 -51.66 16.89
N GLN A 9 21.30 -50.34 17.04
CA GLN A 9 20.26 -49.38 16.68
C GLN A 9 20.27 -49.20 15.17
N THR A 10 19.18 -49.62 14.56
CA THR A 10 18.80 -49.31 13.18
C THR A 10 18.40 -47.84 13.08
N GLY A 11 19.06 -47.08 12.21
CA GLY A 11 18.68 -45.70 11.90
C GLY A 11 19.52 -45.10 10.77
N TRP A 12 18.84 -44.49 9.80
CA TRP A 12 19.43 -43.78 8.67
C TRP A 12 20.39 -42.67 9.12
N PRO A 13 21.53 -42.45 8.45
CA PRO A 13 22.45 -41.38 8.82
C PRO A 13 21.81 -40.02 8.56
N ARG A 14 21.50 -39.26 9.62
CA ARG A 14 21.24 -37.83 9.50
C ARG A 14 22.58 -37.14 9.26
N GLY A 15 22.87 -36.86 7.99
CA GLY A 15 24.01 -36.05 7.59
C GLY A 15 23.98 -34.70 8.29
N VAL A 16 25.02 -34.44 9.09
CA VAL A 16 25.34 -33.11 9.61
C VAL A 16 25.89 -32.31 8.43
N ASN A 17 25.05 -31.48 7.81
CA ASN A 17 25.54 -30.42 6.93
C ASN A 17 25.92 -29.22 7.80
N GLN A 18 27.14 -29.25 8.33
CA GLN A 18 27.92 -28.03 8.50
C GLN A 18 28.22 -27.48 7.10
N PHE A 19 28.23 -26.15 6.94
CA PHE A 19 28.31 -25.38 5.69
C PHE A 19 26.96 -25.19 4.96
N GLY A 20 26.07 -24.43 5.61
CA GLY A 20 24.85 -23.92 4.99
C GLY A 20 25.15 -22.95 3.85
N ASN A 21 24.65 -23.32 2.67
CA ASN A 21 24.66 -22.53 1.45
C ASN A 21 24.21 -21.09 1.71
N LYS A 22 24.95 -20.11 1.17
CA LYS A 22 24.48 -18.74 0.98
C LYS A 22 23.35 -18.79 -0.05
N TYR A 23 22.11 -18.93 0.44
CA TYR A 23 20.93 -18.98 -0.41
C TYR A 23 20.79 -17.66 -1.17
N ILE A 24 20.85 -17.79 -2.49
CA ILE A 24 20.24 -16.90 -3.47
C ILE A 24 18.87 -16.50 -2.93
N GLN A 25 18.67 -15.21 -2.62
CA GLN A 25 17.32 -14.70 -2.39
C GLN A 25 16.60 -14.74 -3.74
N GLN A 26 15.88 -15.84 -4.00
CA GLN A 26 14.77 -15.80 -4.95
C GLN A 26 13.76 -14.81 -4.36
N SER A 27 13.83 -13.55 -4.78
CA SER A 27 12.79 -12.59 -4.46
C SER A 27 11.50 -13.11 -5.08
N LYS A 28 10.52 -13.42 -4.23
CA LYS A 28 9.17 -13.72 -4.69
C LYS A 28 8.69 -12.53 -5.54
N PRO A 29 7.97 -12.76 -6.64
CA PRO A 29 7.51 -11.67 -7.48
C PRO A 29 6.61 -10.73 -6.67
N LEU A 30 6.78 -9.42 -6.85
CA LEU A 30 5.99 -8.39 -6.14
C LEU A 30 4.49 -8.46 -6.46
N THR A 31 4.11 -9.18 -7.52
CA THR A 31 2.72 -9.46 -7.87
C THR A 31 2.09 -10.51 -6.96
N LEU A 32 2.90 -11.35 -6.31
CA LEU A 32 2.44 -12.38 -5.37
C LEU A 32 2.49 -11.90 -3.92
N GLU A 33 3.56 -11.19 -3.55
CA GLU A 33 3.75 -10.69 -2.19
C GLU A 33 4.37 -9.29 -2.24
N ARG A 34 3.59 -8.29 -1.80
CA ARG A 34 4.03 -6.90 -1.72
C ARG A 34 3.99 -6.41 -0.28
N THR A 35 5.15 -6.37 0.34
CA THR A 35 5.33 -5.82 1.69
C THR A 35 5.36 -4.30 1.63
N ILE A 36 4.52 -3.64 2.43
CA ILE A 36 4.49 -2.17 2.60
C ILE A 36 4.71 -1.87 4.08
N ASN A 37 5.65 -0.97 4.36
CA ASN A 37 5.91 -0.52 5.72
C ASN A 37 4.91 0.56 6.11
N LEU A 38 4.29 0.39 7.27
CA LEU A 38 3.43 1.39 7.89
C LEU A 38 4.13 1.95 9.13
N TYR A 39 3.86 3.22 9.42
CA TYR A 39 4.39 3.89 10.60
C TYR A 39 3.25 4.42 11.50
N PRO A 40 3.51 4.61 12.80
CA PRO A 40 2.52 5.14 13.73
C PRO A 40 1.93 6.48 13.25
N LEU A 41 0.63 6.71 13.45
CA LEU A 41 -0.01 7.99 13.16
C LEU A 41 0.71 9.17 13.85
N THR A 42 1.24 8.95 15.06
CA THR A 42 1.98 9.95 15.86
C THR A 42 3.29 10.43 15.21
N ASN A 43 3.78 9.75 14.17
CA ASN A 43 4.97 10.17 13.43
C ASN A 43 4.68 11.31 12.43
N TYR A 44 3.41 11.62 12.19
CA TYR A 44 2.99 12.62 11.22
C TYR A 44 2.39 13.83 11.94
N THR A 45 2.69 15.03 11.43
CA THR A 45 2.15 16.29 11.94
C THR A 45 1.24 16.92 10.89
N PHE A 46 0.11 17.46 11.34
CA PHE A 46 -0.88 18.09 10.47
C PHE A 46 -0.88 19.59 10.72
N GLY A 47 -0.33 20.32 9.76
CA GLY A 47 -0.38 21.78 9.74
C GLY A 47 -1.62 22.32 9.02
N THR A 48 -1.90 23.60 9.21
CA THR A 48 -2.93 24.34 8.49
C THR A 48 -2.32 25.19 7.38
N LYS A 49 -3.03 25.32 6.26
CA LYS A 49 -2.72 26.23 5.16
C LYS A 49 -3.97 26.97 4.72
N GLU A 50 -3.83 27.88 3.76
CA GLU A 50 -4.97 28.58 3.16
C GLU A 50 -6.03 27.60 2.61
N PRO A 51 -7.33 27.91 2.77
CA PRO A 51 -8.40 27.05 2.29
C PRO A 51 -8.30 26.77 0.79
N LEU A 52 -8.52 25.50 0.43
CA LEU A 52 -8.65 25.08 -0.97
C LEU A 52 -10.14 24.86 -1.26
N TYR A 53 -10.66 25.59 -2.25
CA TYR A 53 -12.04 25.46 -2.69
C TYR A 53 -12.18 24.45 -3.82
N GLU A 54 -13.30 23.75 -3.82
CA GLU A 54 -13.70 22.89 -4.93
C GLU A 54 -13.89 23.71 -6.21
N LYS A 55 -13.51 23.13 -7.35
CA LYS A 55 -13.68 23.78 -8.66
C LYS A 55 -15.16 24.02 -8.99
N ASP A 56 -16.03 23.10 -8.58
CA ASP A 56 -17.44 23.11 -8.94
C ASP A 56 -18.29 23.49 -7.72
N SER A 57 -19.07 24.56 -7.84
CA SER A 57 -19.95 25.06 -6.77
C SER A 57 -21.18 24.18 -6.51
N SER A 58 -21.50 23.29 -7.45
CA SER A 58 -22.64 22.39 -7.36
C SER A 58 -22.43 21.13 -8.20
N VAL A 59 -23.23 20.12 -7.94
CA VAL A 59 -23.26 18.87 -8.72
C VAL A 59 -23.59 19.15 -10.20
N ALA A 60 -24.51 20.08 -10.48
CA ALA A 60 -24.88 20.45 -11.85
C ALA A 60 -23.71 21.09 -12.61
N ALA A 61 -23.00 22.04 -11.98
CA ALA A 61 -21.81 22.67 -12.57
C ALA A 61 -20.72 21.64 -12.88
N ARG A 62 -20.53 20.65 -12.00
CA ARG A 62 -19.57 19.55 -12.21
C ARG A 62 -19.88 18.73 -13.46
N PHE A 63 -21.15 18.35 -13.66
CA PHE A 63 -21.55 17.59 -14.84
C PHE A 63 -21.47 18.41 -16.13
N GLN A 64 -21.81 19.70 -16.06
CA GLN A 64 -21.69 20.61 -17.20
C GLN A 64 -20.22 20.70 -17.65
N ARG A 65 -19.30 20.97 -16.72
CA ARG A 65 -17.86 21.02 -17.01
C ARG A 65 -17.33 19.68 -17.55
N MET A 66 -17.82 18.55 -17.04
CA MET A 66 -17.43 17.23 -17.52
C MET A 66 -17.81 17.00 -18.98
N ARG A 67 -18.99 17.45 -19.41
CA ARG A 67 -19.40 17.39 -20.81
C ARG A 67 -18.54 18.30 -21.70
N GLU A 68 -18.33 19.54 -21.27
CA GLU A 68 -17.54 20.52 -22.03
C GLU A 68 -16.07 20.10 -22.20
N GLU A 69 -15.46 19.52 -21.17
CA GLU A 69 -14.11 18.98 -21.25
C GLU A 69 -14.07 17.73 -22.14
N PHE A 70 -15.07 16.87 -22.07
CA PHE A 70 -15.14 15.68 -22.91
C PHE A 70 -15.13 16.03 -24.41
N ASP A 71 -15.91 17.03 -24.81
CA ASP A 71 -15.97 17.47 -26.21
C ASP A 71 -14.63 18.08 -26.69
N LYS A 72 -13.81 18.61 -25.78
CA LYS A 72 -12.54 19.31 -26.12
C LYS A 72 -11.31 18.41 -26.06
N ILE A 73 -11.18 17.63 -24.99
CA ILE A 73 -9.96 16.86 -24.67
C ILE A 73 -10.22 15.36 -24.52
N GLY A 74 -11.47 14.93 -24.75
CA GLY A 74 -11.87 13.54 -24.61
C GLY A 74 -12.02 13.11 -23.16
N MET A 75 -11.73 11.84 -22.88
CA MET A 75 -11.97 11.24 -21.57
C MET A 75 -11.17 11.96 -20.46
N ARG A 76 -11.88 12.44 -19.43
CA ARG A 76 -11.27 13.00 -18.21
C ARG A 76 -10.44 11.93 -17.52
N ARG A 77 -9.20 12.27 -17.15
CA ARG A 77 -8.31 11.42 -16.37
C ARG A 77 -8.17 11.97 -14.96
N THR A 78 -8.31 11.12 -13.95
CA THR A 78 -8.18 11.46 -12.54
C THR A 78 -7.32 10.45 -11.80
N VAL A 79 -6.56 10.91 -10.82
CA VAL A 79 -5.74 10.06 -9.96
C VAL A 79 -6.01 10.37 -8.50
N GLU A 80 -6.00 9.34 -7.67
CA GLU A 80 -6.19 9.43 -6.23
C GLU A 80 -5.13 8.61 -5.50
N GLY A 81 -4.54 9.19 -4.46
CA GLY A 81 -3.54 8.57 -3.62
C GLY A 81 -4.16 7.98 -2.36
N VAL A 82 -3.76 6.76 -2.00
CA VAL A 82 -4.12 6.12 -0.73
C VAL A 82 -2.92 6.16 0.20
N LEU A 83 -3.02 6.97 1.25
CA LEU A 83 -1.98 7.08 2.28
C LEU A 83 -2.40 6.21 3.47
N ILE A 84 -1.51 5.32 3.90
CA ILE A 84 -1.79 4.36 4.97
C ILE A 84 -0.81 4.59 6.12
N VAL A 85 -1.34 4.70 7.33
CA VAL A 85 -0.59 4.73 8.59
C VAL A 85 -1.11 3.61 9.50
N HIS A 86 -0.53 3.44 10.69
CA HIS A 86 -1.13 2.55 11.68
C HIS A 86 -1.30 3.21 13.04
N GLU A 87 -2.30 2.76 13.77
CA GLU A 87 -2.45 3.04 15.21
C GLU A 87 -2.84 1.74 15.88
N HIS A 88 -2.18 1.37 16.99
CA HIS A 88 -2.40 0.09 17.67
C HIS A 88 -2.30 -1.16 16.76
N ARG A 89 -1.44 -1.11 15.73
CA ARG A 89 -1.26 -2.14 14.68
C ARG A 89 -2.47 -2.34 13.75
N LEU A 90 -3.40 -1.40 13.75
CA LEU A 90 -4.52 -1.35 12.80
C LEU A 90 -4.20 -0.33 11.70
N PRO A 91 -4.24 -0.72 10.41
CA PRO A 91 -4.06 0.21 9.30
C PRO A 91 -5.18 1.25 9.26
N HIS A 92 -4.83 2.51 9.02
CA HIS A 92 -5.76 3.63 8.84
C HIS A 92 -5.46 4.32 7.52
N VAL A 93 -6.52 4.69 6.78
CA VAL A 93 -6.42 5.47 5.54
C VAL A 93 -6.62 6.95 5.88
N LEU A 94 -5.73 7.82 5.38
CA LEU A 94 -5.88 9.25 5.53
C LEU A 94 -6.86 9.80 4.48
N LEU A 95 -7.85 10.58 4.94
CA LEU A 95 -8.89 11.18 4.10
C LEU A 95 -8.95 12.69 4.33
N LEU A 96 -9.34 13.42 3.28
CA LEU A 96 -9.69 14.84 3.36
C LEU A 96 -11.18 14.95 3.68
N GLN A 97 -11.51 15.50 4.84
CA GLN A 97 -12.89 15.75 5.25
C GLN A 97 -13.33 17.15 4.82
N LEU A 98 -14.44 17.24 4.08
CA LEU A 98 -15.08 18.51 3.73
C LEU A 98 -16.45 18.55 4.41
N GLY A 99 -16.68 19.50 5.31
CA GLY A 99 -17.91 19.53 6.12
C GLY A 99 -18.04 18.31 7.04
N THR A 100 -19.25 17.80 7.23
CA THR A 100 -19.53 16.75 8.22
C THR A 100 -19.53 15.33 7.66
N THR A 101 -19.95 15.14 6.40
CA THR A 101 -20.21 13.81 5.83
C THR A 101 -19.53 13.55 4.49
N PHE A 102 -18.66 14.46 4.04
CA PHE A 102 -18.01 14.32 2.75
C PHE A 102 -16.51 14.07 2.94
N PHE A 103 -16.03 12.98 2.36
CA PHE A 103 -14.66 12.52 2.48
C PHE A 103 -14.09 12.26 1.09
N LYS A 104 -12.83 12.64 0.88
CA LYS A 104 -12.10 12.46 -0.37
C LYS A 104 -10.72 11.87 -0.14
N LEU A 105 -10.24 11.12 -1.13
CA LEU A 105 -8.82 10.82 -1.23
C LEU A 105 -8.08 12.04 -1.76
N PRO A 106 -6.82 12.28 -1.33
CA PRO A 106 -5.98 13.28 -1.95
C PRO A 106 -5.73 12.89 -3.41
N GLY A 107 -6.00 13.81 -4.33
CA GLY A 107 -5.97 13.51 -5.76
C GLY A 107 -6.43 14.69 -6.61
N GLY A 108 -6.60 14.45 -7.90
CA GLY A 108 -6.99 15.48 -8.84
C GLY A 108 -7.20 15.00 -10.27
N GLU A 109 -7.45 15.96 -11.15
CA GLU A 109 -7.58 15.77 -12.59
C GLU A 109 -6.21 15.97 -13.24
N LEU A 110 -5.82 15.06 -14.14
CA LEU A 110 -4.58 15.16 -14.89
C LEU A 110 -4.73 16.12 -16.07
N ASN A 111 -3.66 16.84 -16.38
CA ASN A 111 -3.58 17.65 -17.60
C ASN A 111 -3.45 16.73 -18.84
N PRO A 112 -3.78 17.24 -20.04
CA PRO A 112 -3.56 16.49 -21.27
C PRO A 112 -2.07 16.11 -21.43
N GLY A 113 -1.81 14.81 -21.60
CA GLY A 113 -0.46 14.27 -21.77
C GLY A 113 0.39 14.16 -20.50
N GLU A 114 -0.14 14.53 -19.33
CA GLU A 114 0.51 14.26 -18.03
C GLU A 114 0.55 12.75 -17.75
N ASP A 115 1.68 12.26 -17.23
CA ASP A 115 1.89 10.85 -16.87
C ASP A 115 1.02 10.44 -15.68
#